data_AF-A0A954PN76-F1
#
_entry.id   AF-A0A954PN76-F1
#
_cell.length_a   1.000
_cell.length_b   1.000
_cell.length_c   1.000
_cell.angle_alpha   90.00
_cell.angle_beta   90.00
_cell.angle_gamma   90.00
#
_symmetry.space_group_name_H-M   'P 1'
#
loop_
_entity.id
_entity.type
_entity.pdbx_description
1 polymer ?
#
loop_
_entity_poly.entity_id
_entity_poly.type
_entity_poly.pdbx_seq_one_letter_code
_entity_poly.pdbx_strand_id
1 'polypeptide(L)'
;MRRMVHILVAGVVVQGLAMLSVQGDERMTLYGAAREDAKQVSSSSLTVPLTPGQWEQSESQRREQWREMLGLSPLPERTPLQATVTGTLDRGDYVIEKIHFQCMPGAYVVGNLYRPAKVQGRLPAVLYLCGHSKGKVNAPYQANP
;
A
#
# COMPACT_ATOMS: atom_id res chain seq x y z
N MET A 1 -53.83 -51.43 -34.92
CA MET A 1 -53.20 -50.13 -35.22
C MET A 1 -54.10 -49.00 -34.72
N ARG A 2 -53.69 -48.29 -33.67
CA ARG A 2 -53.95 -46.87 -33.34
C ARG A 2 -53.47 -46.63 -31.90
N ARG A 3 -52.31 -45.97 -31.78
CA ARG A 3 -51.71 -45.57 -30.51
C ARG A 3 -52.41 -44.30 -30.03
N MET A 4 -53.03 -44.32 -28.85
CA MET A 4 -53.49 -43.11 -28.15
C MET A 4 -52.42 -42.70 -27.14
N VAL A 5 -51.73 -41.60 -27.47
CA VAL A 5 -50.75 -40.93 -26.63
C VAL A 5 -51.50 -40.21 -25.51
N HIS A 6 -51.23 -40.57 -24.26
CA HIS A 6 -51.67 -39.81 -23.09
C HIS A 6 -50.65 -38.69 -22.84
N ILE A 7 -51.03 -37.45 -23.11
CA ILE A 7 -50.23 -36.27 -22.74
C ILE A 7 -50.59 -35.90 -21.31
N LEU A 8 -49.67 -36.17 -20.39
CA LEU A 8 -49.74 -35.76 -19.00
C LEU A 8 -49.27 -34.30 -18.91
N VAL A 9 -50.21 -33.36 -18.72
CA VAL A 9 -49.87 -31.96 -18.43
C VAL A 9 -49.75 -31.81 -16.92
N ALA A 10 -48.51 -31.87 -16.40
CA ALA A 10 -48.21 -31.53 -15.02
C ALA A 10 -48.18 -30.00 -14.88
N GLY A 11 -49.27 -29.42 -14.38
CA GLY A 11 -49.32 -28.02 -13.97
C GLY A 11 -48.45 -27.81 -12.73
N VAL A 12 -47.29 -27.21 -12.89
CA VAL A 12 -46.49 -26.71 -11.77
C VAL A 12 -47.11 -25.40 -11.30
N VAL A 13 -47.82 -25.45 -10.18
CA VAL A 13 -48.24 -24.25 -9.45
C VAL A 13 -46.99 -23.70 -8.76
N VAL A 14 -46.41 -22.64 -9.32
CA VAL A 14 -45.36 -21.86 -8.64
C VAL A 14 -46.06 -21.00 -7.58
N GLN A 15 -46.24 -21.55 -6.39
CA GLN A 15 -46.60 -20.78 -5.21
C GLN A 15 -45.34 -20.07 -4.67
N GLY A 16 -45.47 -18.76 -4.46
CA GLY A 16 -44.56 -18.00 -3.60
C GLY A 16 -43.50 -17.19 -4.34
N LEU A 17 -43.92 -16.15 -5.07
CA LEU A 17 -43.08 -14.97 -5.20
C LEU A 17 -43.07 -14.30 -3.82
N ALA A 18 -42.17 -14.73 -2.94
CA ALA A 18 -41.83 -13.95 -1.77
C ALA A 18 -41.14 -12.69 -2.31
N MET A 19 -41.92 -11.60 -2.42
CA MET A 19 -41.34 -10.26 -2.43
C MET A 19 -40.45 -10.19 -1.18
N LEU A 20 -39.14 -10.25 -1.37
CA LEU A 20 -38.18 -9.76 -0.40
C LEU A 20 -38.45 -8.26 -0.27
N SER A 21 -39.41 -7.92 0.59
CA SER A 21 -39.52 -6.59 1.13
C SER A 21 -38.27 -6.36 1.97
N VAL A 22 -37.27 -5.71 1.38
CA VAL A 22 -36.19 -5.07 2.14
C VAL A 22 -36.86 -4.01 3.02
N GLN A 23 -37.08 -4.35 4.29
CA GLN A 23 -37.58 -3.44 5.32
C GLN A 23 -36.41 -2.99 6.22
N GLY A 24 -36.12 -1.67 6.17
CA GLY A 24 -35.27 -0.88 7.08
C GLY A 24 -33.75 -0.91 6.80
N ASP A 25 -32.96 0.16 6.88
CA ASP A 25 -33.14 1.48 7.48
C ASP A 25 -32.01 2.45 7.02
N GLU A 26 -32.27 3.77 7.06
CA GLU A 26 -31.43 4.95 6.76
C GLU A 26 -30.59 4.94 5.47
N ARG A 27 -30.67 6.02 4.67
CA ARG A 27 -29.84 6.20 3.46
C ARG A 27 -28.36 6.10 3.81
N MET A 28 -27.77 4.92 3.70
CA MET A 28 -26.34 4.73 3.85
C MET A 28 -25.68 5.58 2.78
N THR A 29 -25.07 6.68 3.21
CA THR A 29 -24.34 7.57 2.32
C THR A 29 -23.18 6.80 1.70
N LEU A 30 -22.71 7.23 0.53
CA LEU A 30 -21.50 6.63 -0.09
C LEU A 30 -20.32 6.63 0.89
N TYR A 31 -20.21 7.68 1.72
CA TYR A 31 -19.22 7.76 2.79
C TYR A 31 -19.44 6.70 3.88
N GLY A 32 -20.68 6.51 4.32
CA GLY A 32 -21.05 5.49 5.31
C GLY A 32 -20.74 4.08 4.82
N ALA A 33 -21.10 3.77 3.57
CA ALA A 33 -20.80 2.51 2.91
C ALA A 33 -19.29 2.27 2.83
N ALA A 34 -18.54 3.23 2.27
CA ALA A 34 -17.08 3.12 2.13
C ALA A 34 -16.38 2.96 3.49
N ARG A 35 -16.85 3.65 4.54
CA ARG A 35 -16.31 3.51 5.89
C ARG A 35 -16.57 2.12 6.46
N GLU A 36 -17.75 1.55 6.24
CA GLU A 36 -18.09 0.22 6.73
C GLU A 36 -17.30 -0.86 6.00
N ASP A 37 -17.20 -0.78 4.67
CA ASP A 37 -16.36 -1.67 3.87
C ASP A 37 -14.89 -1.60 4.32
N ALA A 38 -14.35 -0.39 4.54
CA ALA A 38 -12.99 -0.21 5.01
C ALA A 38 -12.75 -0.83 6.41
N LYS A 39 -13.73 -0.73 7.32
CA LYS A 39 -13.65 -1.40 8.62
C LYS A 39 -13.67 -2.91 8.46
N GLN A 40 -14.55 -3.46 7.63
CA GLN A 40 -14.63 -4.90 7.40
C GLN A 40 -13.31 -5.45 6.85
N VAL A 41 -12.75 -4.82 5.82
CA VAL A 41 -11.43 -5.15 5.27
C VAL A 41 -10.33 -5.05 6.33
N SER A 42 -10.31 -3.96 7.12
CA SER A 42 -9.30 -3.78 8.16
C SER A 42 -9.41 -4.82 9.27
N SER A 43 -10.63 -5.14 9.71
CA SER A 43 -10.91 -6.09 10.79
C SER A 43 -10.63 -7.55 10.41
N SER A 44 -10.69 -7.87 9.11
CA SER A 44 -10.42 -9.20 8.57
C SER A 44 -8.99 -9.39 8.08
N SER A 45 -8.20 -8.30 7.99
CA SER A 45 -6.81 -8.35 7.58
C SER A 45 -5.97 -9.14 8.59
N LEU A 46 -5.33 -10.23 8.13
CA LEU A 46 -4.43 -11.08 8.93
C LEU A 46 -5.09 -11.81 10.11
N THR A 47 -6.42 -11.91 10.18
CA THR A 47 -7.11 -12.68 11.23
C THR A 47 -6.81 -14.18 11.16
N VAL A 48 -6.50 -14.69 9.97
CA VAL A 48 -5.98 -16.04 9.74
C VAL A 48 -4.66 -15.92 8.98
N PRO A 49 -3.50 -16.07 9.64
CA PRO A 49 -2.22 -15.97 8.96
C PRO A 49 -2.02 -17.14 8.01
N LEU A 50 -1.38 -16.88 6.88
CA LEU A 50 -0.96 -17.94 5.96
C LEU A 50 0.13 -18.80 6.61
N THR A 51 0.15 -20.09 6.27
CA THR A 51 1.33 -20.92 6.55
C THR A 51 2.55 -20.39 5.80
N PRO A 52 3.79 -20.66 6.26
CA PRO A 52 5.00 -20.20 5.58
C PRO A 52 5.04 -20.56 4.09
N GLY A 53 4.70 -21.80 3.73
CA GLY A 53 4.68 -22.25 2.34
C GLY A 53 3.63 -21.52 1.48
N GLN A 54 2.44 -21.25 2.01
CA GLN A 54 1.42 -20.47 1.31
C GLN A 54 1.83 -18.99 1.16
N TRP A 55 2.49 -18.43 2.17
CA TRP A 55 3.00 -17.06 2.11
C TRP A 55 4.01 -16.91 0.98
N GLU A 56 5.03 -17.77 0.95
CA GLU A 56 6.07 -17.79 -0.08
C GLU A 56 5.49 -17.94 -1.50
N GLN A 57 4.52 -18.85 -1.67
CA GLN A 57 3.83 -19.04 -2.96
C GLN A 57 3.04 -17.81 -3.40
N SER A 58 2.50 -17.03 -2.46
CA SER A 58 1.68 -15.85 -2.74
C SER A 58 2.49 -14.55 -2.92
N GLU A 59 3.79 -14.56 -2.61
CA GLU A 59 4.59 -13.34 -2.50
C GLU A 59 4.63 -12.53 -3.81
N SER A 60 4.85 -13.21 -4.95
CA SER A 60 4.96 -12.56 -6.25
C SER A 60 3.67 -11.85 -6.66
N GLN A 61 2.51 -12.52 -6.49
CA GLN A 61 1.19 -11.98 -6.76
C GLN A 61 0.89 -10.79 -5.85
N ARG A 62 1.13 -10.92 -4.54
CA ARG A 62 0.90 -9.83 -3.57
C ARG A 62 1.77 -8.63 -3.85
N ARG A 63 3.02 -8.84 -4.26
CA ARG A 63 3.94 -7.77 -4.63
C ARG A 63 3.47 -7.03 -5.89
N GLU A 64 2.87 -7.73 -6.84
CA GLU A 64 2.26 -7.12 -8.02
C GLU A 64 1.00 -6.31 -7.67
N GLN A 65 0.09 -6.88 -6.88
CA GLN A 65 -1.09 -6.15 -6.37
C GLN A 65 -0.68 -4.90 -5.60
N TRP A 66 0.37 -4.98 -4.78
CA TRP A 66 0.92 -3.83 -4.06
C TRP A 66 1.48 -2.76 -5.01
N ARG A 67 2.18 -3.14 -6.08
CA ARG A 67 2.63 -2.19 -7.11
C ARG A 67 1.45 -1.55 -7.82
N GLU A 68 0.45 -2.32 -8.21
CA GLU A 68 -0.77 -1.83 -8.87
C GLU A 68 -1.49 -0.79 -8.00
N MET A 69 -1.72 -1.10 -6.72
CA MET A 69 -2.36 -0.18 -5.76
C MET A 69 -1.59 1.14 -5.57
N LEU A 70 -0.26 1.10 -5.71
CA LEU A 70 0.59 2.29 -5.64
C LEU A 70 0.74 3.01 -6.99
N GLY A 71 0.14 2.51 -8.08
CA GLY A 71 0.33 3.03 -9.43
C GLY A 71 1.75 2.80 -9.98
N LEU A 72 2.44 1.78 -9.46
CA LEU A 72 3.82 1.40 -9.80
C LEU A 72 3.88 0.16 -10.71
N SER A 73 2.78 -0.18 -11.38
CA SER A 73 2.73 -1.23 -12.40
C SER A 73 2.39 -0.63 -13.77
N PRO A 74 3.31 -0.67 -14.77
CA PRO A 74 4.71 -1.11 -14.64
C PRO A 74 5.54 -0.14 -13.78
N LEU A 75 6.68 -0.61 -13.27
CA LEU A 75 7.62 0.27 -12.59
C LEU A 75 8.11 1.36 -13.55
N PRO A 76 8.25 2.62 -13.10
CA PRO A 76 8.84 3.66 -13.92
C PRO A 76 10.28 3.30 -14.29
N GLU A 77 10.74 3.82 -15.43
CA GLU A 77 12.12 3.65 -15.86
C GLU A 77 13.08 4.21 -14.80
N ARG A 78 14.14 3.46 -14.51
CA ARG A 78 15.18 3.92 -13.58
C ARG A 78 16.00 5.01 -14.23
N THR A 79 15.98 6.19 -13.64
CA THR A 79 16.78 7.33 -14.09
C THR A 79 18.04 7.49 -13.23
N PRO A 80 19.13 8.08 -13.76
CA PRO A 80 20.29 8.43 -12.95
C PRO A 80 19.88 9.33 -11.77
N LEU A 81 20.38 9.03 -10.58
CA LEU A 81 19.97 9.69 -9.34
C LEU A 81 20.32 11.19 -9.31
N GLN A 82 21.41 11.59 -9.97
CA GLN A 82 21.90 12.97 -10.01
C GLN A 82 21.96 13.61 -8.61
N ALA A 83 22.61 12.93 -7.67
CA ALA A 83 22.75 13.41 -6.30
C ALA A 83 23.84 14.48 -6.21
N THR A 84 23.54 15.58 -5.52
CA THR A 84 24.44 16.70 -5.30
C THR A 84 24.54 17.01 -3.82
N VAL A 85 25.77 17.14 -3.31
CA VAL A 85 26.04 17.68 -1.98
C VAL A 85 26.05 19.19 -2.08
N THR A 86 25.18 19.87 -1.34
CA THR A 86 25.06 21.33 -1.30
C THR A 86 25.76 21.96 -0.11
N GLY A 87 26.26 21.14 0.81
CA GLY A 87 27.12 21.57 1.91
C GLY A 87 27.29 20.48 2.95
N THR A 88 28.32 20.63 3.76
CA THR A 88 28.71 19.65 4.77
C THR A 88 28.86 20.33 6.11
N LEU A 89 28.32 19.71 7.17
CA LEU A 89 28.51 20.12 8.55
C LEU A 89 29.45 19.13 9.23
N ASP A 90 30.54 19.63 9.81
CA ASP A 90 31.47 18.84 10.60
C ASP A 90 30.98 18.75 12.06
N ARG A 91 31.03 17.55 12.64
CA ARG A 91 30.67 17.24 14.03
C ARG A 91 31.77 16.46 14.75
N GLY A 92 33.01 16.50 14.24
CA GLY A 92 34.15 15.77 14.76
C GLY A 92 34.13 14.31 14.34
N ASP A 93 33.29 13.52 14.98
CA ASP A 93 33.25 12.06 14.76
C ASP A 93 32.39 11.66 13.54
N TYR A 94 31.48 12.55 13.13
CA TYR A 94 30.63 12.37 11.96
C TYR A 94 30.48 13.69 11.18
N VAL A 95 29.98 13.57 9.96
CA VAL A 95 29.61 14.71 9.13
C VAL A 95 28.16 14.58 8.66
N ILE A 96 27.53 15.72 8.42
CA ILE A 96 26.17 15.81 7.88
C ILE A 96 26.26 16.46 6.49
N GLU A 97 26.02 15.69 5.44
CA GLU A 97 25.96 16.19 4.08
C GLU A 97 24.51 16.56 3.74
N LYS A 98 24.30 17.82 3.37
CA LYS A 98 23.02 18.29 2.82
C LYS A 98 22.97 17.87 1.36
N ILE A 99 22.03 17.01 1.00
CA ILE A 99 21.92 16.47 -0.35
C ILE A 99 20.59 16.85 -1.00
N HIS A 100 20.60 16.93 -2.32
CA HIS A 100 19.40 16.75 -3.11
C HIS A 100 19.69 15.79 -4.27
N PHE A 101 18.66 15.15 -4.78
CA PHE A 101 18.75 14.26 -5.92
C PHE A 101 17.43 14.24 -6.68
N GLN A 102 17.43 13.74 -7.92
CA GLN A 102 16.21 13.58 -8.71
C GLN A 102 15.58 12.20 -8.45
N CYS A 103 14.38 12.17 -7.86
CA CYS A 103 13.62 10.92 -7.70
C CYS A 103 12.92 10.50 -8.99
N MET A 104 12.59 11.48 -9.83
CA MET A 104 12.14 11.37 -11.22
C MET A 104 12.69 12.59 -11.98
N PRO A 105 12.75 12.57 -13.32
CA PRO A 105 13.21 13.72 -14.10
C PRO A 105 12.48 15.01 -13.70
N GLY A 106 13.23 16.01 -13.25
CA GLY A 106 12.70 17.31 -12.80
C GLY A 106 12.09 17.34 -11.39
N ALA A 107 11.95 16.19 -10.71
CA ALA A 107 11.43 16.11 -9.35
C ALA A 107 12.56 15.86 -8.33
N TYR A 108 12.74 16.81 -7.41
CA TYR A 108 13.86 16.78 -6.46
C TYR A 108 13.42 16.36 -5.07
N VAL A 109 14.21 15.48 -4.46
CA VAL A 109 14.12 15.11 -3.04
C VAL A 109 15.34 15.67 -2.33
N VAL A 110 15.10 16.32 -1.18
CA VAL A 110 16.15 16.88 -0.32
C VAL A 110 16.31 16.03 0.93
N GLY A 111 17.55 15.82 1.36
CA GLY A 111 17.87 14.95 2.48
C GLY A 111 19.11 15.41 3.22
N ASN A 112 19.38 14.75 4.34
CA ASN A 112 20.65 14.88 5.06
C ASN A 112 21.25 13.47 5.14
N LEU A 113 22.51 13.32 4.75
CA LEU A 113 23.26 12.07 4.91
C LEU A 113 24.21 12.22 6.10
N TYR A 114 23.97 11.42 7.13
CA TYR A 114 24.81 11.33 8.32
C TYR A 114 25.78 10.18 8.12
N ARG A 115 27.08 10.45 8.16
CA ARG A 115 28.11 9.41 8.01
C ARG A 115 29.31 9.68 8.93
N PRO A 116 30.05 8.64 9.36
CA PRO A 116 31.31 8.85 10.07
C PRO A 116 32.25 9.77 9.28
N ALA A 117 33.02 10.59 9.99
CA ALA A 117 33.98 11.51 9.38
C ALA A 117 35.06 10.74 8.59
N LYS A 118 35.46 9.58 9.11
CA LYS A 118 36.40 8.65 8.50
C LYS A 118 35.68 7.35 8.16
N VAL A 119 35.67 6.98 6.88
CA VAL A 119 35.06 5.75 6.39
C VAL A 119 36.14 4.87 5.77
N GLN A 120 36.21 3.62 6.22
CA GLN A 120 37.03 2.58 5.58
C GLN A 120 36.09 1.46 5.10
N GLY A 121 36.04 1.25 3.78
CA GLY A 121 35.18 0.24 3.18
C GLY A 121 33.70 0.62 3.14
N ARG A 122 32.84 -0.40 2.97
CA ARG A 122 31.39 -0.23 2.87
C ARG A 122 30.77 -0.21 4.27
N LEU A 123 29.83 0.70 4.47
CA LEU A 123 29.04 0.79 5.71
C LEU A 123 27.59 0.36 5.45
N PRO A 124 26.90 -0.16 6.47
CA PRO A 124 25.44 -0.27 6.41
C PRO A 124 24.81 1.12 6.27
N ALA A 125 23.68 1.18 5.59
CA ALA A 125 22.90 2.41 5.44
C ALA A 125 21.53 2.23 6.07
N VAL A 126 21.05 3.26 6.76
CA VAL A 126 19.71 3.32 7.34
C VAL A 126 18.94 4.44 6.66
N LEU A 127 17.79 4.10 6.07
CA LEU A 127 16.84 5.10 5.57
C LEU A 127 15.91 5.51 6.70
N TYR A 128 16.00 6.77 7.12
CA TYR A 128 15.15 7.33 8.17
C TYR A 128 14.11 8.28 7.57
N LEU A 129 12.84 8.03 7.86
CA LEU A 129 11.71 8.85 7.41
C LEU A 129 11.08 9.57 8.61
N CYS A 130 10.82 10.85 8.45
CA CYS A 130 10.11 11.64 9.47
C CYS A 130 8.60 11.35 9.40
N GLY A 131 7.96 11.18 10.57
CA GLY A 131 6.50 11.19 10.65
C GLY A 131 5.89 12.58 10.40
N HIS A 132 4.56 12.66 10.42
CA HIS A 132 3.76 13.88 10.20
C HIS A 132 4.05 14.97 11.25
N SER A 133 5.07 15.77 10.99
CA SER A 133 5.58 16.83 11.86
C SER A 133 6.22 17.91 10.97
N LYS A 134 7.00 18.83 11.55
CA LYS A 134 7.79 19.80 10.75
C LYS A 134 8.94 19.16 9.94
N GLY A 135 8.91 17.85 9.73
CA GLY A 135 9.91 17.11 8.95
C GLY A 135 11.29 17.13 9.62
N LYS A 136 12.34 17.00 8.81
CA LYS A 136 13.73 16.88 9.28
C LYS A 136 14.25 18.05 10.15
N VAL A 137 13.56 19.19 10.16
CA VAL A 137 13.91 20.35 11.00
C VAL A 137 13.25 20.30 12.38
N ASN A 138 12.40 19.31 12.64
CA ASN A 138 11.76 19.16 13.95
C ASN A 138 12.81 18.78 15.01
N ALA A 139 12.74 19.42 16.19
CA ALA A 139 13.75 19.29 17.23
C ALA A 139 14.06 17.84 17.65
N PRO A 140 13.08 16.91 17.78
CA PRO A 140 13.37 15.52 18.11
C PRO A 140 14.26 14.80 17.10
N TYR A 141 14.21 15.17 15.81
CA TYR A 141 15.08 14.60 14.78
C TYR A 141 16.44 15.29 14.68
N GLN A 142 16.63 16.41 15.39
CA GLN A 142 17.85 17.21 15.43
C GLN A 142 18.45 17.24 16.85
N ALA A 143 17.96 16.41 17.77
CA ALA A 143 18.21 16.51 19.21
C ALA A 143 19.67 16.21 19.63
N ASN A 144 20.49 15.71 18.70
CA ASN A 144 21.94 15.55 18.89
C ASN A 144 22.68 16.50 17.92
N PRO A 145 22.79 17.80 18.26
CA PRO A 145 23.50 18.79 17.46
C PRO A 145 25.01 18.56 17.43
#